data_AF-A0A7Y3LNZ3-F1
#
_entry.id   AF-A0A7Y3LNZ3-F1
#
_cell.length_a   1.000
_cell.length_b   1.000
_cell.length_c   1.000
_cell.angle_alpha   90.00
_cell.angle_beta   90.00
_cell.angle_gamma   90.00
#
_symmetry.space_group_name_H-M   'P 1'
#
loop_
_entity.id
_entity.type
_entity.pdbx_description
1 polymer ?
#
loop_
_entity_poly.entity_id
_entity_poly.type
_entity_poly.pdbx_seq_one_letter_code
_entity_poly.pdbx_strand_id
1 'polypeptide(L)' 'MGIEIKFIIERLFTIGIDPDQSRSGYGFVDDSKELKGPSWKAIAAGVITTSPELDLPIRLAENQEDMFRLISQYKPN' A
#
# COMPACT_ATOMS: atom_id res chain seq x y z
N MET A 1 5.69 1.52 44.05
CA MET A 1 6.03 2.06 42.72
C MET A 1 5.54 1.06 41.69
N GLY A 2 4.40 1.34 41.03
CA GLY A 2 3.89 0.50 39.95
C GLY A 2 4.63 0.85 38.65
N ILE A 3 5.06 -0.16 37.91
CA ILE A 3 5.61 0.02 36.57
C ILE A 3 4.41 0.15 35.62
N GLU A 4 4.29 1.30 34.96
CA GLU A 4 3.31 1.51 33.91
C GLU A 4 3.90 0.99 32.58
N ILE A 5 3.35 -0.10 32.05
CA ILE A 5 3.74 -0.62 30.73
C ILE A 5 2.82 0.01 29.69
N LYS A 6 3.36 0.94 28.89
CA LYS A 6 2.70 1.45 27.69
C LYS A 6 2.95 0.50 26.52
N PHE A 7 1.90 -0.13 26.02
CA PHE A 7 1.94 -0.78 24.72
C PHE A 7 1.69 0.27 23.64
N ILE A 8 2.61 0.41 22.69
CA ILE A 8 2.37 1.11 21.43
C ILE A 8 1.87 0.03 20.47
N ILE A 9 0.61 0.13 20.05
CA ILE A 9 0.06 -0.74 19.01
C ILE A 9 0.44 -0.09 17.67
N GLU A 10 1.46 -0.64 17.01
CA GLU A 10 1.77 -0.28 15.63
C GLU A 10 0.80 -1.04 14.72
N ARG A 11 -0.03 -0.28 14.00
CA ARG A 11 -0.86 -0.85 12.95
C ARG A 11 0.03 -1.00 11.73
N LEU A 12 0.46 -2.24 11.48
CA LEU A 12 1.32 -2.55 10.36
C LEU A 12 0.45 -2.73 9.11
N PHE A 13 0.79 -2.00 8.05
CA PHE A 13 0.15 -2.11 6.74
C PHE A 13 1.22 -2.42 5.70
N THR A 14 1.09 -3.54 5.01
CA THR A 14 2.02 -3.93 3.94
C THR A 14 1.38 -3.66 2.57
N ILE A 15 2.17 -3.12 1.64
CA ILE A 15 1.81 -2.95 0.24
C ILE A 15 2.55 -3.97 -0.64
N GLY A 16 1.82 -4.66 -1.52
CA GLY A 16 2.37 -5.43 -2.63
C GLY A 16 2.10 -4.73 -3.94
N ILE A 17 3.11 -4.64 -4.81
CA ILE A 17 3.03 -4.04 -6.15
C ILE A 17 3.44 -5.06 -7.21
N ASP A 18 2.64 -5.18 -8.27
CA ASP A 18 2.97 -5.90 -9.51
C ASP A 18 3.14 -4.86 -10.63
N PRO A 19 4.37 -4.38 -10.87
CA PRO A 19 4.60 -3.20 -11.69
C PRO A 19 4.59 -3.51 -13.19
N ASP A 20 3.97 -2.63 -13.97
CA ASP A 20 4.09 -2.57 -15.43
C ASP A 20 4.01 -1.11 -15.89
N GLN A 21 4.44 -0.81 -17.13
CA GLN A 21 4.36 0.53 -17.70
C GLN A 21 2.92 0.97 -17.97
N SER A 22 1.99 0.03 -18.19
CA SER A 22 0.61 0.35 -18.59
C SER A 22 -0.37 0.08 -17.46
N ARG A 23 -0.14 -1.00 -16.69
CA ARG A 23 -1.07 -1.50 -15.67
C ARG A 23 -0.33 -2.03 -14.44
N SER A 24 -0.11 -1.18 -13.43
CA SER A 24 0.49 -1.63 -12.17
C SER A 24 -0.57 -2.12 -11.20
N GLY A 25 -0.59 -3.41 -10.89
CA GLY A 25 -1.44 -3.96 -9.84
C GLY A 25 -0.93 -3.60 -8.44
N TYR A 26 -1.85 -3.38 -7.50
CA TYR A 26 -1.50 -3.16 -6.10
C TYR A 26 -2.47 -3.85 -5.13
N GLY A 27 -1.95 -4.19 -3.95
CA GLY A 27 -2.73 -4.70 -2.83
C GLY A 27 -2.19 -4.20 -1.49
N PHE A 28 -3.09 -3.88 -0.57
CA PHE A 28 -2.80 -3.50 0.81
C PHE A 28 -3.35 -4.55 1.76
N VAL A 29 -2.54 -4.95 2.72
CA VAL A 29 -2.96 -5.85 3.81
C VAL A 29 -2.63 -5.23 5.16
N ASP A 30 -3.54 -5.40 6.11
CA ASP A 30 -3.28 -5.18 7.54
C ASP A 30 -2.72 -6.49 8.08
N ASP A 31 -1.46 -6.46 8.51
CA ASP A 31 -0.72 -7.58 9.05
C ASP A 31 -0.46 -7.45 10.56
N SER A 32 -1.30 -6.69 11.25
CA SER A 32 -1.22 -6.52 12.70
C SER A 32 -1.40 -7.84 13.47
N LYS A 33 -0.55 -8.03 14.48
CA LYS A 33 -0.46 -9.26 15.30
C LYS A 33 -1.71 -9.56 16.16
N GLU A 34 -2.71 -8.69 16.18
CA GLU A 34 -3.95 -8.88 16.96
C GLU A 34 -4.98 -9.76 16.25
N LEU A 35 -4.81 -10.06 14.96
CA LEU A 35 -5.73 -10.93 14.22
C LEU A 35 -5.60 -12.38 14.73
N LYS A 36 -6.59 -12.86 15.50
CA LYS A 36 -6.75 -14.28 15.84
C LYS A 36 -7.19 -15.05 14.58
N GLY A 37 -6.25 -15.39 13.70
CA GLY A 37 -6.52 -16.03 12.40
C GLY A 37 -5.32 -15.91 11.45
N PRO A 38 -5.43 -16.28 10.15
CA PRO A 38 -4.36 -16.02 9.18
C PRO A 38 -3.98 -14.55 9.27
N SER A 39 -2.70 -14.29 9.41
CA SER A 39 -2.10 -13.10 10.01
C SER A 39 -2.35 -11.79 9.24
N TRP A 40 -3.14 -11.80 8.16
CA TRP A 40 -3.29 -10.73 7.20
C TRP A 40 -4.76 -10.51 6.80
N LYS A 41 -5.19 -9.25 6.74
CA LYS A 41 -6.51 -8.83 6.26
C LYS A 41 -6.35 -7.91 5.06
N ALA A 42 -6.97 -8.23 3.93
CA ALA A 42 -7.00 -7.34 2.77
C ALA A 42 -7.75 -6.04 3.09
N ILE A 43 -7.11 -4.90 2.79
CA ILE A 43 -7.63 -3.54 3.04
C ILE A 43 -8.06 -2.85 1.74
N ALA A 44 -7.25 -2.98 0.70
CA ALA A 44 -7.54 -2.44 -0.62
C ALA A 44 -6.78 -3.21 -1.68
N ALA A 45 -7.30 -3.24 -2.91
CA ALA A 45 -6.58 -3.71 -4.07
C ALA A 45 -7.08 -2.95 -5.30
N GLY A 46 -6.23 -2.84 -6.32
CA GLY A 46 -6.59 -2.13 -7.53
C GLY A 46 -5.49 -2.20 -8.58
N VAL A 47 -5.68 -1.41 -9.63
CA VAL A 47 -4.74 -1.28 -10.74
C VAL A 47 -4.59 0.18 -11.08
N ILE A 48 -3.35 0.68 -11.13
CA ILE A 48 -3.02 1.97 -11.75
C ILE A 48 -2.91 1.75 -13.24
N THR A 49 -3.57 2.61 -14.02
CA THR A 49 -3.55 2.53 -15.48
C THR A 49 -3.16 3.86 -16.08
N THR A 50 -2.22 3.85 -17.03
CA THR A 50 -1.87 5.04 -17.83
C THR A 50 -2.44 4.88 -19.24
N SER A 51 -2.77 6.00 -19.91
CA SER A 51 -3.19 5.93 -21.32
C SER A 51 -2.05 5.43 -22.22
N PRO A 52 -2.31 4.48 -23.15
CA PRO A 52 -1.30 4.01 -24.09
C PRO A 52 -0.91 5.05 -25.14
N GLU A 53 -1.74 6.09 -25.33
CA GLU A 53 -1.52 7.18 -26.29
C GLU A 53 -0.52 8.23 -25.78
N LEU A 54 -0.16 8.16 -24.49
CA LEU A 54 0.81 9.07 -23.88
C LEU A 54 2.24 8.59 -24.12
N ASP A 55 3.15 9.55 -24.29
CA ASP A 55 4.59 9.25 -24.34
C ASP A 55 5.06 8.60 -23.03
N LEU A 56 6.02 7.68 -23.14
CA LEU A 56 6.54 6.90 -22.00
C LEU A 56 6.93 7.77 -20.79
N PRO A 57 7.62 8.93 -20.93
CA PRO A 57 7.97 9.76 -19.77
C PRO A 57 6.74 10.29 -19.03
N ILE A 58 5.67 10.63 -19.74
CA ILE A 58 4.43 11.14 -19.14
C ILE A 58 3.74 10.00 -18.38
N ARG A 59 3.66 8.81 -18.98
CA ARG A 59 3.09 7.62 -18.34
C ARG A 59 3.82 7.26 -17.05
N LEU A 60 5.15 7.34 -17.04
CA LEU A 60 5.95 7.09 -15.84
C LEU A 60 5.70 8.14 -14.75
N ALA A 61 5.52 9.42 -15.11
CA ALA A 61 5.19 10.47 -14.17
C ALA A 61 3.79 10.28 -13.55
N GLU A 62 2.78 9.94 -14.35
CA GLU A 62 1.42 9.63 -13.86
C GLU A 62 1.43 8.41 -12.93
N ASN A 63 2.12 7.33 -13.32
CA ASN A 63 2.24 6.13 -12.50
C ASN A 63 2.92 6.43 -11.15
N GLN A 64 3.99 7.24 -11.18
CA GLN A 64 4.68 7.71 -9.98
C GLN A 64 3.71 8.50 -9.08
N GLU A 65 2.99 9.47 -9.63
CA GLU A 65 2.06 10.30 -8.85
C GLU A 65 0.97 9.46 -8.17
N ASP A 66 0.37 8.53 -8.90
CA ASP A 66 -0.67 7.64 -8.37
C ASP A 66 -0.11 6.72 -7.27
N MET A 67 1.11 6.21 -7.44
CA MET A 67 1.80 5.43 -6.40
C MET A 67 2.05 6.26 -5.13
N PHE A 68 2.53 7.49 -5.25
CA PHE A 68 2.69 8.36 -4.09
C PHE A 68 1.35 8.71 -3.43
N ARG A 69 0.29 8.87 -4.22
CA ARG A 69 -1.06 9.09 -3.68
C ARG A 69 -1.50 7.91 -2.83
N LEU A 70 -1.33 6.69 -3.31
CA LEU A 70 -1.67 5.47 -2.55
C LEU A 70 -0.82 5.32 -1.28
N ILE A 71 0.49 5.56 -1.35
CA ILE A 71 1.38 5.55 -0.18
C ILE A 71 0.92 6.61 0.84
N SER A 72 0.57 7.82 0.40
CA SER A 72 0.11 8.89 1.29
C SER A 72 -1.24 8.58 1.96
N GLN A 73 -2.12 7.89 1.24
CA GLN A 73 -3.46 7.53 1.70
C GLN A 73 -3.42 6.39 2.72
N TYR A 74 -2.69 5.31 2.42
CA TYR A 74 -2.70 4.09 3.23
C TYR A 74 -1.55 4.02 4.24
N LYS A 75 -0.49 4.81 4.04
CA LYS A 75 0.69 4.89 4.92
C LYS A 75 1.25 3.50 5.27
N PRO A 76 1.58 2.67 4.26
CA PRO A 76 2.20 1.38 4.51
C PRO A 76 3.56 1.55 5.21
N ASN A 77 4.00 0.49 5.90
CA ASN A 77 5.25 0.45 6.65
C ASN A 77 6.50 0.27 5.79
#